data_AF-A0A7S0E4H7-F1
#
_entry.id   AF-A0A7S0E4H7-F1
#
_cell.length_a   1.000
_cell.length_b   1.000
_cell.length_c   1.000
_cell.angle_alpha   90.00
_cell.angle_beta   90.00
_cell.angle_gamma   90.00
#
_symmetry.space_group_name_H-M   'P 1'
#
loop_
_entity.id
_entity.type
_entity.pdbx_description
1 polymer ?
#
loop_
_entity_poly.entity_id
_entity_poly.type
_entity_poly.pdbx_seq_one_letter_code
_entity_poly.pdbx_strand_id
1 'polypeptide(L)'
;GRGVVVFDCRSSSSAIVQRYLAGGGRELVRSVYYGIADYIMLNIQNLSCQREHFDELMLTCKTMTNKTLRNIRIISTLTQSNWCKQLYQITSGAISVASMLEKKASVLIHCSDGLNRTSQVSSLAQILLDPFYRTFEGFQVLIEKDWVSFGHNFPLRLGYFCGEGRKLFSPIFIQWLDCVWQCLRMRPTSFEFNEKFLIAIAEASMQRRYGTFAFQSPCMATASRATERTVSVWTDLCARKSEFINPFYKDSTNYLQLYMSEKEISFWSGLYLRFSQSFDLNL
;
A
#
# COMPACT_ATOMS: atom_id res chain seq x y z
N GLY A 1 -11.27 31.46 -3.33
CA GLY A 1 -11.45 30.00 -3.46
C GLY A 1 -10.86 29.31 -2.25
N ARG A 2 -11.38 28.15 -1.85
CA ARG A 2 -10.72 27.33 -0.80
C ARG A 2 -9.35 26.92 -1.37
N GLY A 3 -8.27 27.30 -0.69
CA GLY A 3 -6.90 26.97 -1.14
C GLY A 3 -6.64 25.46 -1.15
N VAL A 4 -5.51 25.05 -1.73
CA VAL A 4 -5.11 23.63 -1.81
C VAL A 4 -4.57 23.17 -0.45
N VAL A 5 -4.92 21.96 -0.02
CA VAL A 5 -4.31 21.30 1.15
C VAL A 5 -3.18 20.40 0.68
N VAL A 6 -1.98 20.63 1.18
CA VAL A 6 -0.79 19.83 0.82
C VAL A 6 -0.58 18.74 1.86
N PHE A 7 -0.48 17.49 1.41
CA PHE A 7 -0.12 16.32 2.19
C PHE A 7 1.28 15.86 1.80
N ASP A 8 2.27 16.18 2.63
CA ASP A 8 3.63 15.67 2.48
C ASP A 8 3.73 14.35 3.24
N CYS A 9 3.96 13.25 2.52
CA CYS A 9 4.03 11.93 3.13
C CYS A 9 5.22 11.77 4.09
N ARG A 10 6.23 12.64 4.04
CA ARG A 10 7.47 12.52 4.80
C ARG A 10 7.29 12.96 6.26
N SER A 11 8.34 12.76 7.06
CA SER A 11 8.53 13.45 8.34
C SER A 11 9.22 14.81 8.15
N SER A 12 9.02 15.72 9.10
CA SER A 12 9.69 17.05 9.09
C SER A 12 11.20 16.93 9.01
N SER A 13 11.79 15.99 9.76
CA SER A 13 13.23 15.72 9.69
C SER A 13 13.66 15.25 8.30
N SER A 14 12.93 14.32 7.68
CA SER A 14 13.26 13.82 6.35
C SER A 14 13.18 14.91 5.28
N ALA A 15 12.16 15.78 5.33
CA ALA A 15 12.01 16.88 4.39
C ALA A 15 13.14 17.92 4.53
N ILE A 16 13.57 18.20 5.76
CA ILE A 16 14.71 19.09 6.05
C ILE A 16 16.01 18.48 5.49
N VAL A 17 16.27 17.20 5.77
CA VAL A 17 17.48 16.51 5.26
C VAL A 17 17.52 16.54 3.73
N GLN A 18 16.38 16.27 3.07
CA GLN A 18 16.33 16.30 1.61
C GLN A 18 16.60 17.70 1.02
N ARG A 19 16.19 18.77 1.72
CA ARG A 19 16.51 20.14 1.34
C ARG A 19 18.02 20.39 1.36
N TYR A 20 18.69 19.98 2.43
CA TYR A 20 20.12 20.24 2.61
C TYR A 20 21.02 19.34 1.78
N LEU A 21 20.67 18.05 1.61
CA LEU A 21 21.55 17.08 0.96
C LEU A 21 21.28 16.86 -0.53
N ALA A 22 20.06 17.11 -1.00
CA ALA A 22 19.63 16.73 -2.35
C ALA A 22 18.98 17.88 -3.14
N GLY A 23 19.01 19.11 -2.62
CA GLY A 23 18.42 20.28 -3.30
C GLY A 23 16.90 20.25 -3.42
N GLY A 24 16.22 19.32 -2.73
CA GLY A 24 14.76 19.26 -2.67
C GLY A 24 14.17 20.25 -1.65
N GLY A 25 12.98 19.95 -1.13
CA GLY A 25 12.40 20.75 -0.06
C GLY A 25 10.92 20.49 0.17
N ARG A 26 10.24 21.55 0.59
CA ARG A 26 8.79 21.63 0.79
C ARG A 26 8.28 23.03 0.45
N GLU A 27 7.02 23.12 0.09
CA GLU A 27 6.32 24.35 -0.20
C GLU A 27 6.24 25.25 1.04
N LEU A 28 6.29 26.57 0.82
CA LEU A 28 6.18 27.56 1.87
C LEU A 28 4.71 27.93 2.07
N VAL A 29 4.10 27.42 3.15
CA VAL A 29 2.66 27.57 3.49
C VAL A 29 2.17 29.03 3.43
N ARG A 30 3.00 29.99 3.87
CA ARG A 30 2.64 31.42 3.92
C ARG A 30 2.94 32.20 2.65
N SER A 31 3.42 31.53 1.61
CA SER A 31 3.70 32.16 0.33
C SER A 31 2.39 32.46 -0.39
N VAL A 32 2.14 33.73 -0.70
CA VAL A 32 1.01 34.17 -1.54
C VAL A 32 1.02 33.52 -2.93
N TYR A 33 2.18 33.01 -3.39
CA TYR A 33 2.32 32.38 -4.70
C TYR A 33 1.64 31.02 -4.81
N TYR A 34 1.51 30.26 -3.72
CA TYR A 34 1.02 28.88 -3.78
C TYR A 34 -0.47 28.71 -3.45
N GLY A 35 -1.09 29.69 -2.78
CA GLY A 35 -2.51 29.58 -2.39
C GLY A 35 -2.81 28.34 -1.52
N ILE A 36 -1.83 27.91 -0.71
CA ILE A 36 -1.94 26.74 0.17
C ILE A 36 -2.82 27.12 1.36
N ALA A 37 -3.91 26.38 1.55
CA ALA A 37 -4.80 26.55 2.70
C ALA A 37 -4.23 25.90 3.95
N ASP A 38 -3.63 24.71 3.81
CA ASP A 38 -3.04 23.96 4.91
C ASP A 38 -1.93 23.02 4.41
N TYR A 39 -1.01 22.66 5.29
CA TYR A 39 0.15 21.81 4.99
C TYR A 39 0.34 20.76 6.08
N ILE A 40 0.08 19.50 5.73
CA ILE A 40 -0.02 18.38 6.65
C ILE A 40 1.12 17.39 6.38
N MET A 41 1.86 17.07 7.45
CA MET A 41 2.93 16.07 7.43
C MET A 41 2.38 14.71 7.89
N LEU A 42 2.43 13.69 7.04
CA LEU A 42 1.94 12.35 7.38
C LEU A 42 2.93 11.52 8.19
N ASN A 43 4.21 11.91 8.23
CA ASN A 43 5.27 11.23 8.99
C ASN A 43 5.47 9.75 8.62
N ILE A 44 5.20 9.35 7.38
CA ILE A 44 5.43 7.98 6.90
C ILE A 44 6.92 7.79 6.67
N GLN A 45 7.49 6.78 7.34
CA GLN A 45 8.93 6.50 7.30
C GLN A 45 9.42 6.19 5.88
N ASN A 46 10.72 6.41 5.65
CA ASN A 46 11.37 6.20 4.36
C ASN A 46 11.53 4.70 4.01
N LEU A 47 12.06 4.44 2.80
CA LEU A 47 12.24 3.09 2.26
C LEU A 47 13.10 2.17 3.14
N SER A 48 14.14 2.71 3.80
CA SER A 48 15.03 1.92 4.66
C SER A 48 14.30 1.46 5.90
N CYS A 49 13.64 2.37 6.61
CA CYS A 49 12.87 2.03 7.79
C CYS A 49 11.72 1.07 7.46
N GLN A 50 11.05 1.25 6.31
CA GLN A 50 10.01 0.33 5.84
C GLN A 50 10.53 -1.10 5.63
N ARG A 51 11.75 -1.23 5.09
CA ARG A 51 12.41 -2.52 4.98
C ARG A 51 12.75 -3.08 6.35
N GLU A 52 13.37 -2.29 7.23
CA GLU A 52 13.77 -2.73 8.57
C GLU A 52 12.58 -3.26 9.37
N HIS A 53 11.46 -2.53 9.38
CA HIS A 53 10.22 -2.97 10.03
C HIS A 53 9.69 -4.29 9.47
N PHE A 54 9.83 -4.51 8.17
CA PHE A 54 9.43 -5.76 7.53
C PHE A 54 10.38 -6.90 7.85
N ASP A 55 11.69 -6.66 7.84
CA ASP A 55 12.69 -7.66 8.20
C ASP A 55 12.50 -8.12 9.65
N GLU A 56 12.23 -7.19 10.58
CA GLU A 56 11.86 -7.47 11.97
C GLU A 56 10.58 -8.34 12.07
N LEU A 57 9.55 -7.99 11.29
CA LEU A 57 8.30 -8.75 11.23
C LEU A 57 8.55 -10.18 10.74
N MET A 58 9.28 -10.33 9.62
CA MET A 58 9.56 -11.62 9.01
C MET A 58 10.46 -12.49 9.87
N LEU A 59 11.43 -11.92 10.59
CA LEU A 59 12.23 -12.63 11.59
C LEU A 59 11.34 -13.13 12.73
N THR A 60 10.42 -12.30 13.22
CA THR A 60 9.46 -12.70 14.24
C THR A 60 8.54 -13.82 13.74
N CYS A 61 8.07 -13.75 12.49
CA CYS A 61 7.24 -14.79 11.88
C CYS A 61 7.98 -16.14 11.76
N LYS A 62 9.27 -16.12 11.41
CA LYS A 62 10.11 -17.33 11.29
C LYS A 62 10.30 -18.08 12.60
N THR A 63 10.28 -17.38 13.73
CA THR A 63 10.42 -18.01 15.05
C THR A 63 9.08 -18.52 15.60
N MET A 64 7.97 -18.32 14.88
CA MET A 64 6.65 -18.77 15.32
C MET A 64 6.42 -20.25 15.05
N THR A 65 5.89 -20.93 16.07
CA THR A 65 5.36 -22.30 15.98
C THR A 65 3.87 -22.32 16.32
N ASN A 66 3.19 -23.44 16.07
CA ASN A 66 1.79 -23.65 16.49
C ASN A 66 1.53 -23.35 17.98
N LYS A 67 2.48 -23.66 18.86
CA LYS A 67 2.39 -23.34 20.30
C LYS A 67 2.51 -21.85 20.59
N THR A 68 3.29 -21.15 19.78
CA THR A 68 3.57 -19.70 19.86
C THR A 68 2.34 -18.88 19.43
N LEU A 69 1.58 -19.35 18.45
CA LEU A 69 0.41 -18.62 17.88
C LEU A 69 -0.83 -18.59 18.78
N ARG A 70 -0.98 -19.58 19.66
CA ARG A 70 -2.04 -19.58 20.69
C ARG A 70 -1.76 -18.62 21.84
N ASN A 71 -0.59 -17.97 21.84
CA ASN A 71 -0.19 -17.04 22.89
C ASN A 71 -0.61 -15.62 22.52
N ILE A 72 -1.61 -15.10 23.24
CA ILE A 72 -2.13 -13.73 23.11
C ILE A 72 -1.02 -12.67 23.19
N ARG A 73 0.06 -12.93 23.96
CA ARG A 73 1.20 -11.99 24.06
C ARG A 73 1.93 -11.81 22.74
N ILE A 74 2.05 -12.86 21.94
CA ILE A 74 2.77 -12.81 20.65
C ILE A 74 1.93 -12.11 19.58
N ILE A 75 0.60 -12.31 19.59
CA ILE A 75 -0.33 -11.53 18.77
C ILE A 75 -0.24 -10.05 19.15
N SER A 76 -0.21 -9.74 20.46
CA SER A 76 -0.01 -8.37 20.95
C SER A 76 1.33 -7.78 20.50
N THR A 77 2.42 -8.54 20.53
CA THR A 77 3.74 -8.08 20.04
C THR A 77 3.70 -7.77 18.54
N LEU A 78 3.07 -8.63 17.73
CA LEU A 78 2.92 -8.41 16.29
C LEU A 78 2.09 -7.16 16.01
N THR A 79 0.97 -6.98 16.70
CA THR A 79 0.10 -5.80 16.55
C THR A 79 0.79 -4.51 17.01
N GLN A 80 1.72 -4.59 17.96
CA GLN A 80 2.50 -3.43 18.43
C GLN A 80 3.81 -3.19 17.66
N SER A 81 4.08 -4.00 16.63
CA SER A 81 5.28 -3.88 15.80
C SER A 81 5.33 -2.55 15.05
N ASN A 82 6.54 -2.13 14.70
CA ASN A 82 6.73 -0.94 13.87
C ASN A 82 6.09 -1.08 12.47
N TRP A 83 5.91 -2.33 12.00
CA TRP A 83 5.13 -2.61 10.79
C TRP A 83 3.69 -2.12 10.95
N CYS A 84 2.98 -2.56 11.99
CA CYS A 84 1.59 -2.18 12.23
C CYS A 84 1.43 -0.68 12.49
N LYS A 85 2.37 -0.06 13.22
CA LYS A 85 2.41 1.40 13.40
C LYS A 85 2.49 2.15 12.08
N GLN A 86 3.25 1.61 11.14
CA GLN A 86 3.39 2.22 9.83
C GLN A 86 2.16 2.02 8.94
N LEU A 87 1.49 0.85 9.02
CA LEU A 87 0.20 0.63 8.36
C LEU A 87 -0.83 1.65 8.86
N TYR A 88 -0.86 1.91 10.16
CA TYR A 88 -1.71 2.95 10.75
C TYR A 88 -1.41 4.33 10.16
N GLN A 89 -0.13 4.73 10.10
CA GLN A 89 0.25 6.04 9.54
C GLN A 89 -0.20 6.21 8.08
N ILE A 90 0.00 5.19 7.23
CA ILE A 90 -0.42 5.22 5.83
C ILE A 90 -1.95 5.30 5.72
N THR A 91 -2.65 4.43 6.45
CA THR A 91 -4.11 4.35 6.39
C THR A 91 -4.77 5.62 6.94
N SER A 92 -4.29 6.14 8.06
CA SER A 92 -4.75 7.40 8.66
C SER A 92 -4.49 8.60 7.74
N GLY A 93 -3.35 8.62 7.06
CA GLY A 93 -3.05 9.62 6.02
C GLY A 93 -4.06 9.57 4.87
N ALA A 94 -4.36 8.38 4.34
CA ALA A 94 -5.35 8.21 3.28
C ALA A 94 -6.78 8.58 3.72
N ILE A 95 -7.17 8.25 4.95
CA ILE A 95 -8.46 8.67 5.55
C ILE A 95 -8.54 10.20 5.64
N SER A 96 -7.44 10.85 6.04
CA SER A 96 -7.38 12.31 6.14
C SER A 96 -7.51 12.98 4.77
N VAL A 97 -6.80 12.46 3.76
CA VAL A 97 -6.91 12.89 2.36
C VAL A 97 -8.36 12.74 1.85
N ALA A 98 -8.95 11.56 2.03
CA ALA A 98 -10.32 11.28 1.59
C ALA A 98 -11.35 12.21 2.29
N SER A 99 -11.18 12.44 3.59
CA SER A 99 -12.03 13.36 4.37
C SER A 99 -11.96 14.81 3.85
N MET A 100 -10.78 15.29 3.42
CA MET A 100 -10.64 16.62 2.83
C MET A 100 -11.32 16.71 1.45
N LEU A 101 -11.15 15.69 0.61
CA LEU A 101 -11.79 15.61 -0.71
C LEU A 101 -13.33 15.56 -0.58
N GLU A 102 -13.85 14.80 0.38
CA GLU A 102 -15.29 14.72 0.65
C GLU A 102 -15.87 16.08 1.06
N LYS A 103 -15.10 16.87 1.83
CA LYS A 103 -15.41 18.27 2.19
C LYS A 103 -15.22 19.27 1.02
N LYS A 104 -15.01 18.77 -0.20
CA LYS A 104 -14.81 19.55 -1.44
C LYS A 104 -13.57 20.44 -1.39
N ALA A 105 -12.51 20.00 -0.71
CA ALA A 105 -11.19 20.62 -0.78
C ALA A 105 -10.35 19.97 -1.89
N SER A 106 -9.49 20.74 -2.54
CA SER A 106 -8.47 20.19 -3.44
C SER A 106 -7.22 19.81 -2.63
N VAL A 107 -6.62 18.67 -2.95
CA VAL A 107 -5.45 18.15 -2.23
C VAL A 107 -4.27 17.93 -3.19
N LEU A 108 -3.06 18.18 -2.70
CA LEU A 108 -1.81 17.81 -3.36
C LEU A 108 -1.10 16.80 -2.46
N ILE A 109 -0.78 15.61 -2.97
CA ILE A 109 -0.09 14.56 -2.22
C ILE A 109 1.29 14.37 -2.84
N HIS A 110 2.35 14.49 -2.05
CA HIS A 110 3.71 14.26 -2.54
C HIS A 110 4.61 13.64 -1.47
N CYS A 111 5.76 13.14 -1.89
CA CYS A 111 6.81 12.71 -0.97
C CYS A 111 8.18 13.20 -1.46
N SER A 112 9.21 12.35 -1.40
CA SER A 112 10.54 12.66 -1.91
C SER A 112 10.64 12.57 -3.44
N ASP A 113 10.26 11.42 -4.00
CA ASP A 113 10.31 11.08 -5.43
C ASP A 113 8.92 10.94 -6.08
N GLY A 114 7.86 10.91 -5.28
CA GLY A 114 6.47 10.79 -5.73
C GLY A 114 6.03 9.38 -6.13
N LEU A 115 6.88 8.35 -5.97
CA LEU A 115 6.65 7.01 -6.56
C LEU A 115 6.29 5.91 -5.56
N ASN A 116 6.44 6.17 -4.26
CA ASN A 116 6.26 5.15 -3.21
C ASN A 116 5.13 5.55 -2.26
N ARG A 117 5.42 6.39 -1.27
CA ARG A 117 4.43 6.83 -0.27
C ARG A 117 3.25 7.59 -0.89
N THR A 118 3.51 8.35 -1.95
CA THR A 118 2.45 9.02 -2.71
C THR A 118 1.47 8.02 -3.31
N SER A 119 1.94 6.98 -4.00
CA SER A 119 1.09 5.91 -4.52
C SER A 119 0.32 5.22 -3.39
N GLN A 120 0.99 4.86 -2.28
CA GLN A 120 0.35 4.24 -1.11
C GLN A 120 -0.86 5.06 -0.61
N VAL A 121 -0.68 6.36 -0.39
CA VAL A 121 -1.72 7.24 0.16
C VAL A 121 -2.77 7.59 -0.89
N SER A 122 -2.36 7.91 -2.12
CA SER A 122 -3.25 8.29 -3.23
C SER A 122 -4.20 7.17 -3.61
N SER A 123 -3.67 5.97 -3.85
CA SER A 123 -4.51 4.86 -4.30
C SER A 123 -5.40 4.34 -3.16
N LEU A 124 -4.94 4.40 -1.90
CA LEU A 124 -5.78 4.06 -0.76
C LEU A 124 -6.90 5.09 -0.55
N ALA A 125 -6.64 6.40 -0.69
CA ALA A 125 -7.69 7.42 -0.62
C ALA A 125 -8.74 7.24 -1.73
N GLN A 126 -8.30 6.85 -2.94
CA GLN A 126 -9.21 6.53 -4.04
C GLN A 126 -10.12 5.33 -3.73
N ILE A 127 -9.61 4.27 -3.09
CA ILE A 127 -10.44 3.15 -2.61
C ILE A 127 -11.51 3.62 -1.63
N LEU A 128 -11.17 4.57 -0.75
CA LEU A 128 -12.12 5.11 0.23
C LEU A 128 -13.19 5.98 -0.44
N LEU A 129 -12.85 6.72 -1.49
CA LEU A 129 -13.74 7.67 -2.14
C LEU A 129 -14.62 7.03 -3.21
N ASP A 130 -14.05 6.17 -4.04
CA ASP A 130 -14.70 5.67 -5.25
C ASP A 130 -15.07 4.19 -5.11
N PRO A 131 -16.36 3.84 -5.14
CA PRO A 131 -16.85 2.46 -5.18
C PRO A 131 -16.25 1.61 -6.29
N PHE A 132 -15.94 2.20 -7.44
CA PHE A 132 -15.38 1.45 -8.57
C PHE A 132 -14.10 0.72 -8.18
N TYR A 133 -13.19 1.38 -7.46
CA TYR A 133 -11.93 0.76 -7.03
C TYR A 133 -12.09 -0.32 -5.94
N ARG A 134 -13.30 -0.52 -5.42
CA ARG A 134 -13.65 -1.62 -4.51
C ARG A 134 -14.24 -2.84 -5.23
N THR A 135 -14.41 -2.76 -6.55
CA THR A 135 -14.79 -3.89 -7.41
C THR A 135 -13.56 -4.72 -7.80
N PHE A 136 -13.79 -5.96 -8.23
CA PHE A 136 -12.75 -6.88 -8.69
C PHE A 136 -12.00 -6.31 -9.90
N GLU A 137 -12.71 -5.64 -10.82
CA GLU A 137 -12.11 -4.99 -11.98
C GLU A 137 -11.45 -3.66 -11.63
N GLY A 138 -12.17 -2.78 -10.92
CA GLY A 138 -11.64 -1.46 -10.61
C GLY A 138 -10.39 -1.51 -9.74
N PHE A 139 -10.25 -2.49 -8.84
CA PHE A 139 -9.00 -2.67 -8.09
C PHE A 139 -7.80 -2.99 -9.00
N GLN A 140 -8.00 -3.76 -10.08
CA GLN A 140 -6.95 -4.03 -11.07
C GLN A 140 -6.57 -2.75 -11.81
N VAL A 141 -7.59 -1.99 -12.24
CA VAL A 141 -7.40 -0.68 -12.89
C VAL A 141 -6.63 0.27 -11.98
N LEU A 142 -6.92 0.30 -10.68
CA LEU A 142 -6.21 1.13 -9.73
C LEU A 142 -4.73 0.76 -9.62
N ILE A 143 -4.41 -0.53 -9.60
CA ILE A 143 -3.02 -1.01 -9.57
C ILE A 143 -2.30 -0.65 -10.87
N GLU A 144 -2.91 -0.91 -12.02
CA GLU A 144 -2.34 -0.53 -13.32
C GLU A 144 -2.12 0.99 -13.42
N LYS A 145 -3.03 1.78 -12.86
CA LYS A 145 -2.93 3.23 -12.82
C LYS A 145 -1.86 3.70 -11.82
N ASP A 146 -2.14 3.71 -10.52
CA ASP A 146 -1.33 4.41 -9.51
C ASP A 146 0.01 3.73 -9.20
N TRP A 147 0.20 2.47 -9.63
CA TRP A 147 1.42 1.73 -9.37
C TRP A 147 2.21 1.46 -10.65
N VAL A 148 1.61 0.79 -11.64
CA VAL A 148 2.33 0.41 -12.86
C VAL A 148 2.59 1.64 -13.74
N SER A 149 1.53 2.38 -14.10
CA SER A 149 1.62 3.52 -15.02
C SER A 149 2.33 4.74 -14.42
N PHE A 150 2.16 4.98 -13.12
CA PHE A 150 2.87 6.06 -12.41
C PHE A 150 4.34 5.73 -12.12
N GLY A 151 4.81 4.52 -12.47
CA GLY A 151 6.25 4.19 -12.48
C GLY A 151 6.81 3.72 -11.15
N HIS A 152 5.99 3.06 -10.31
CA HIS A 152 6.53 2.34 -9.16
C HIS A 152 7.52 1.28 -9.66
N ASN A 153 8.78 1.36 -9.20
CA ASN A 153 9.84 0.47 -9.68
C ASN A 153 9.74 -0.90 -9.00
N PHE A 154 8.80 -1.75 -9.47
CA PHE A 154 8.54 -3.08 -8.93
C PHE A 154 9.81 -3.95 -8.87
N PRO A 155 10.61 -4.13 -9.94
CA PRO A 155 11.81 -4.95 -9.88
C PRO A 155 12.81 -4.50 -8.81
N LEU A 156 12.98 -3.18 -8.64
CA LEU A 156 13.89 -2.64 -7.64
C LEU A 156 13.37 -2.88 -6.23
N ARG A 157 12.09 -2.62 -6.00
CA ARG A 157 11.46 -2.72 -4.67
C ARG A 157 11.23 -4.15 -4.23
N LEU A 158 11.05 -5.09 -5.17
CA LEU A 158 10.88 -6.51 -4.93
C LEU A 158 12.22 -7.28 -4.91
N GLY A 159 13.36 -6.59 -4.99
CA GLY A 159 14.68 -7.20 -4.80
C GLY A 159 15.11 -8.07 -5.98
N TYR A 160 14.75 -7.67 -7.20
CA TYR A 160 15.12 -8.42 -8.41
C TYR A 160 16.60 -8.32 -8.74
N PHE A 161 17.26 -7.28 -8.23
CA PHE A 161 18.67 -7.02 -8.44
C PHE A 161 19.55 -7.59 -7.32
N CYS A 162 20.72 -8.09 -7.70
CA CYS A 162 21.77 -8.52 -6.79
C CYS A 162 22.66 -7.34 -6.35
N GLY A 163 23.53 -7.57 -5.36
CA GLY A 163 24.51 -6.58 -4.91
C GLY A 163 23.87 -5.35 -4.23
N GLU A 164 24.32 -4.15 -4.58
CA GLU A 164 23.81 -2.89 -4.00
C GLU A 164 22.32 -2.67 -4.27
N GLY A 165 21.79 -3.21 -5.37
CA GLY A 165 20.35 -3.17 -5.66
C GLY A 165 19.48 -3.86 -4.59
N ARG A 166 20.03 -4.83 -3.86
CA ARG A 166 19.33 -5.45 -2.71
C ARG A 166 19.11 -4.45 -1.57
N LYS A 167 19.99 -3.44 -1.41
CA LYS A 167 19.80 -2.36 -0.42
C LYS A 167 18.68 -1.39 -0.82
N LEU A 168 18.08 -1.55 -1.99
CA LEU A 168 16.93 -0.75 -2.46
C LEU A 168 15.61 -1.54 -2.43
N PHE A 169 15.67 -2.81 -2.00
CA PHE A 169 14.49 -3.60 -1.65
C PHE A 169 13.73 -2.90 -0.53
N SER A 170 12.41 -2.83 -0.68
CA SER A 170 11.49 -2.38 0.35
C SER A 170 10.07 -2.82 -0.03
N PRO A 171 9.27 -3.38 0.90
CA PRO A 171 7.99 -4.04 0.60
C PRO A 171 6.83 -3.04 0.42
N ILE A 172 7.03 -1.97 -0.36
CA ILE A 172 6.10 -0.83 -0.47
C ILE A 172 4.72 -1.26 -0.94
N PHE A 173 4.68 -2.06 -2.01
CA PHE A 173 3.43 -2.55 -2.59
C PHE A 173 2.73 -3.56 -1.67
N ILE A 174 3.49 -4.43 -1.00
CA ILE A 174 2.97 -5.39 -0.03
C ILE A 174 2.38 -4.66 1.20
N GLN A 175 3.04 -3.60 1.66
CA GLN A 175 2.55 -2.74 2.73
C GLN A 175 1.23 -2.06 2.36
N TRP A 176 1.10 -1.62 1.10
CA TRP A 176 -0.16 -1.06 0.61
C TRP A 176 -1.28 -2.10 0.56
N LEU A 177 -1.00 -3.31 0.06
CA LEU A 177 -1.98 -4.39 0.07
C LEU A 177 -2.44 -4.73 1.49
N ASP A 178 -1.53 -4.67 2.47
CA ASP A 178 -1.88 -4.84 3.89
C ASP A 178 -2.82 -3.72 4.35
N CYS A 179 -2.54 -2.44 4.03
CA CYS A 179 -3.49 -1.35 4.30
C CYS A 179 -4.87 -1.57 3.65
N VAL A 180 -4.93 -2.12 2.44
CA VAL A 180 -6.21 -2.50 1.79
C VAL A 180 -6.90 -3.62 2.56
N TRP A 181 -6.15 -4.63 3.01
CA TRP A 181 -6.68 -5.71 3.86
C TRP A 181 -7.22 -5.18 5.20
N GLN A 182 -6.57 -4.18 5.81
CA GLN A 182 -7.13 -3.51 7.00
C GLN A 182 -8.49 -2.87 6.70
N CYS A 183 -8.64 -2.21 5.55
CA CYS A 183 -9.91 -1.61 5.13
C CYS A 183 -10.98 -2.67 4.86
N LEU A 184 -10.61 -3.77 4.18
CA LEU A 184 -11.47 -4.92 3.92
C LEU A 184 -11.99 -5.53 5.23
N ARG A 185 -11.11 -5.74 6.22
CA ARG A 185 -11.48 -6.29 7.53
C ARG A 185 -12.41 -5.35 8.31
N MET A 186 -12.17 -4.04 8.27
CA MET A 186 -13.01 -3.06 8.95
C MET A 186 -14.37 -2.89 8.27
N ARG A 187 -14.47 -3.15 6.96
CA ARG A 187 -15.70 -3.02 6.16
C ARG A 187 -15.92 -4.27 5.27
N PRO A 188 -16.31 -5.41 5.86
CA PRO A 188 -16.36 -6.69 5.17
C PRO A 188 -17.34 -6.79 3.99
N THR A 189 -18.30 -5.87 3.89
CA THR A 189 -19.32 -5.87 2.82
C THR A 189 -19.04 -4.84 1.72
N SER A 190 -17.97 -4.04 1.84
CA SER A 190 -17.74 -2.90 0.96
C SER A 190 -16.85 -3.20 -0.26
N PHE A 191 -16.33 -4.42 -0.37
CA PHE A 191 -15.41 -4.84 -1.42
C PHE A 191 -15.94 -6.09 -2.13
N GLU A 192 -15.92 -6.09 -3.47
CA GLU A 192 -16.37 -7.24 -4.30
C GLU A 192 -15.38 -8.40 -4.19
N PHE A 193 -14.11 -8.11 -3.91
CA PHE A 193 -13.07 -9.11 -3.77
C PHE A 193 -12.82 -9.50 -2.31
N ASN A 194 -12.31 -10.71 -2.10
CA ASN A 194 -11.97 -11.26 -0.79
C ASN A 194 -10.46 -11.22 -0.50
N GLU A 195 -10.06 -11.67 0.69
CA GLU A 195 -8.65 -11.70 1.11
C GLU A 195 -7.76 -12.53 0.18
N LYS A 196 -8.27 -13.64 -0.39
CA LYS A 196 -7.49 -14.50 -1.30
C LYS A 196 -7.05 -13.75 -2.55
N PHE A 197 -7.84 -12.78 -3.02
CA PHE A 197 -7.45 -11.93 -4.14
C PHE A 197 -6.22 -11.08 -3.82
N LEU A 198 -6.21 -10.44 -2.64
CA LEU A 198 -5.09 -9.62 -2.20
C LEU A 198 -3.82 -10.47 -2.00
N ILE A 199 -3.95 -11.67 -1.43
CA ILE A 199 -2.84 -12.63 -1.30
C ILE A 199 -2.33 -13.06 -2.68
N ALA A 200 -3.22 -13.39 -3.62
CA ALA A 200 -2.84 -13.80 -4.97
C ALA A 200 -2.07 -12.69 -5.71
N ILE A 201 -2.48 -11.42 -5.57
CA ILE A 201 -1.76 -10.27 -6.13
C ILE A 201 -0.39 -10.10 -5.48
N ALA A 202 -0.31 -10.20 -4.15
CA ALA A 202 0.95 -10.12 -3.42
C ALA A 202 1.93 -11.19 -3.93
N GLU A 203 1.49 -12.44 -4.05
CA GLU A 203 2.30 -13.55 -4.57
C GLU A 203 2.71 -13.35 -6.02
N ALA A 204 1.76 -12.98 -6.89
CA ALA A 204 2.03 -12.72 -8.30
C ALA A 204 3.08 -11.61 -8.49
N SER A 205 3.07 -10.58 -7.64
CA SER A 205 4.11 -9.54 -7.66
C SER A 205 5.50 -10.10 -7.33
N MET A 206 5.60 -11.09 -6.44
CA MET A 206 6.89 -11.65 -6.02
C MET A 206 7.42 -12.76 -6.94
N GLN A 207 6.55 -13.48 -7.64
CA GLN A 207 6.88 -14.70 -8.39
C GLN A 207 7.58 -14.48 -9.74
N ARG A 208 7.68 -13.24 -10.24
CA ARG A 208 8.29 -12.91 -11.56
C ARG A 208 7.69 -13.65 -12.77
N ARG A 209 6.47 -14.17 -12.61
CA ARG A 209 5.77 -14.94 -13.66
C ARG A 209 5.08 -14.04 -14.69
N TYR A 210 4.67 -12.85 -14.28
CA TYR A 210 3.81 -11.97 -15.05
C TYR A 210 4.55 -10.70 -15.49
N GLY A 211 4.19 -10.20 -16.67
CA GLY A 211 4.73 -8.94 -17.19
C GLY A 211 4.30 -7.71 -16.40
N THR A 212 3.15 -7.78 -15.73
CA THR A 212 2.50 -6.66 -15.03
C THR A 212 3.44 -5.96 -14.04
N PHE A 213 4.27 -6.71 -13.33
CA PHE A 213 5.18 -6.18 -12.29
C PHE A 213 6.67 -6.33 -12.67
N ALA A 214 6.98 -6.65 -13.93
CA ALA A 214 8.33 -7.03 -14.35
C ALA A 214 9.23 -5.86 -14.75
N PHE A 215 8.68 -4.65 -14.91
CA PHE A 215 9.39 -3.50 -15.47
C PHE A 215 9.50 -2.34 -14.49
N GLN A 216 10.56 -1.54 -14.63
CA GLN A 216 10.82 -0.41 -13.74
C GLN A 216 9.95 0.81 -14.05
N SER A 217 9.50 0.92 -15.30
CA SER A 217 8.67 2.03 -15.78
C SER A 217 7.85 1.60 -17.01
N PRO A 218 6.77 2.32 -17.33
CA PRO A 218 5.97 2.06 -18.54
C PRO A 218 6.78 2.21 -19.83
N CYS A 219 7.72 3.16 -19.85
CA CYS A 219 8.63 3.35 -20.98
C CYS A 219 9.47 2.09 -21.24
N MET A 220 10.04 1.50 -20.19
CA MET A 220 10.80 0.24 -20.30
C MET A 220 9.92 -0.95 -20.70
N ALA A 221 8.69 -1.01 -20.19
CA ALA A 221 7.74 -2.07 -20.56
C ALA A 221 7.41 -2.00 -22.06
N THR A 222 7.17 -0.80 -22.57
CA THR A 222 6.89 -0.53 -24.00
C THR A 222 8.09 -0.89 -24.87
N ALA A 223 9.28 -0.38 -24.51
CA ALA A 223 10.52 -0.69 -25.23
C ALA A 223 10.82 -2.20 -25.28
N SER A 224 10.41 -2.94 -24.25
CA SER A 224 10.58 -4.39 -24.18
C SER A 224 9.46 -5.20 -24.83
N ARG A 225 8.45 -4.55 -25.43
CA ARG A 225 7.25 -5.20 -26.00
C ARG A 225 6.55 -6.11 -24.98
N ALA A 226 6.41 -5.63 -23.74
CA ALA A 226 5.88 -6.40 -22.61
C ALA A 226 4.54 -7.10 -22.92
N THR A 227 3.59 -6.37 -23.50
CA THR A 227 2.24 -6.87 -23.84
C THR A 227 2.25 -8.03 -24.83
N GLU A 228 3.30 -8.16 -25.65
CA GLU A 228 3.43 -9.21 -26.66
C GLU A 228 4.29 -10.39 -26.17
N ARG A 229 5.21 -10.13 -25.23
CA ARG A 229 6.21 -11.11 -24.78
C ARG A 229 5.90 -11.73 -23.43
N THR A 230 4.91 -11.21 -22.72
CA THR A 230 4.58 -11.64 -21.35
C THR A 230 3.08 -11.74 -21.16
N VAL A 231 2.66 -12.50 -20.16
CA VAL A 231 1.25 -12.63 -19.78
C VAL A 231 0.94 -11.67 -18.64
N SER A 232 -0.22 -11.02 -18.71
CA SER A 232 -0.73 -10.20 -17.62
C SER A 232 -1.19 -11.05 -16.45
N VAL A 233 -0.92 -10.61 -15.23
CA VAL A 233 -1.44 -11.27 -14.01
C VAL A 233 -2.98 -11.34 -14.03
N TRP A 234 -3.62 -10.31 -14.60
CA TRP A 234 -5.08 -10.24 -14.67
C TRP A 234 -5.67 -11.35 -15.55
N THR A 235 -4.94 -11.83 -16.56
CA THR A 235 -5.40 -12.97 -17.37
C THR A 235 -5.59 -14.22 -16.51
N ASP A 236 -4.66 -14.52 -15.61
CA ASP A 236 -4.76 -15.68 -14.71
C ASP A 236 -5.81 -15.46 -13.61
N LEU A 237 -5.79 -14.29 -12.96
CA LEU A 237 -6.70 -14.02 -11.85
C LEU A 237 -8.16 -13.91 -12.31
N CYS A 238 -8.43 -13.32 -13.48
CA CYS A 238 -9.78 -13.26 -14.05
C CYS A 238 -10.30 -14.65 -14.44
N ALA A 239 -9.44 -15.55 -14.91
CA ALA A 239 -9.84 -16.93 -15.22
C ALA A 239 -10.32 -17.70 -13.97
N ARG A 240 -9.87 -17.30 -12.77
CA ARG A 240 -10.26 -17.87 -11.49
C ARG A 240 -11.11 -16.91 -10.64
N LYS A 241 -11.81 -15.95 -11.28
CA LYS A 241 -12.60 -14.90 -10.60
C LYS A 241 -13.48 -15.44 -9.46
N SER A 242 -14.12 -16.59 -9.65
CA SER A 242 -14.99 -17.22 -8.64
C SER A 242 -14.32 -17.49 -7.28
N GLU A 243 -13.00 -17.72 -7.24
CA GLU A 243 -12.25 -17.92 -5.99
C GLU A 243 -12.08 -16.62 -5.19
N PHE A 244 -12.21 -15.49 -5.87
CA PHE A 244 -11.83 -14.16 -5.39
C PHE A 244 -13.00 -13.28 -5.01
N ILE A 245 -14.24 -13.69 -5.30
CA ILE A 245 -15.42 -12.90 -4.98
C ILE A 245 -15.80 -13.04 -3.50
N ASN A 246 -16.16 -11.90 -2.92
CA ASN A 246 -16.74 -11.80 -1.59
C ASN A 246 -18.26 -11.98 -1.68
N PRO A 247 -18.83 -13.06 -1.12
CA PRO A 247 -20.27 -13.31 -1.18
C PRO A 247 -21.09 -12.31 -0.36
N PHE A 248 -20.45 -11.54 0.53
CA PHE A 248 -21.10 -10.53 1.36
C PHE A 248 -21.01 -9.12 0.78
N TYR A 249 -20.48 -8.98 -0.44
CA TYR A 249 -20.37 -7.68 -1.10
C TYR A 249 -21.74 -7.03 -1.27
N LYS A 250 -21.83 -5.78 -0.86
CA LYS A 250 -22.97 -4.89 -1.08
C LYS A 250 -22.48 -3.71 -1.88
N ASP A 251 -23.04 -3.53 -3.06
CA ASP A 251 -22.77 -2.35 -3.85
C ASP A 251 -23.15 -1.10 -3.04
N SER A 252 -22.21 -0.17 -2.91
CA SER A 252 -22.37 1.04 -2.13
C SER A 252 -21.77 2.19 -2.91
N THR A 253 -22.59 3.17 -3.26
CA THR A 253 -22.18 4.29 -4.11
C THR A 253 -21.40 5.38 -3.38
N ASN A 254 -21.18 5.22 -2.08
CA ASN A 254 -20.78 6.32 -1.20
C ASN A 254 -19.34 6.18 -0.70
N TYR A 255 -18.77 7.32 -0.31
CA TYR A 255 -17.54 7.42 0.45
C TYR A 255 -17.51 6.42 1.63
N LEU A 256 -16.47 5.58 1.67
CA LEU A 256 -16.23 4.61 2.72
C LEU A 256 -15.58 5.29 3.93
N GLN A 257 -16.42 5.82 4.81
CA GLN A 257 -15.95 6.43 6.04
C GLN A 257 -15.33 5.40 6.98
N LEU A 258 -14.05 5.57 7.30
CA LEU A 258 -13.33 4.75 8.28
C LEU A 258 -12.95 5.60 9.49
N TYR A 259 -13.13 5.03 10.67
CA TYR A 259 -12.52 5.50 11.90
C TYR A 259 -11.54 4.42 12.31
N MET A 260 -10.26 4.75 12.30
CA MET A 260 -9.21 3.81 12.61
C MET A 260 -8.25 4.45 13.60
N SER A 261 -8.03 3.75 14.70
CA SER A 261 -7.02 3.98 15.71
C SER A 261 -5.89 2.96 15.55
N GLU A 262 -4.74 3.23 16.16
CA GLU A 262 -3.60 2.30 16.10
C GLU A 262 -3.95 0.91 16.64
N LYS A 263 -4.86 0.82 17.61
CA LYS A 263 -5.32 -0.45 18.22
C LYS A 263 -6.17 -1.30 17.29
N GLU A 264 -6.78 -0.68 16.28
CA GLU A 264 -7.63 -1.40 15.33
C GLU A 264 -6.81 -2.08 14.24
N ILE A 265 -5.55 -1.68 14.00
CA ILE A 265 -4.67 -2.42 13.10
C ILE A 265 -4.46 -3.84 13.61
N SER A 266 -4.55 -4.80 12.71
CA SER A 266 -4.33 -6.21 13.02
C SER A 266 -3.18 -6.78 12.19
N PHE A 267 -2.51 -7.80 12.72
CA PHE A 267 -1.52 -8.53 11.96
C PHE A 267 -2.18 -9.42 10.91
N TRP A 268 -1.73 -9.33 9.66
CA TRP A 268 -2.26 -10.12 8.55
C TRP A 268 -1.65 -11.53 8.50
N SER A 269 -2.15 -12.41 9.37
CA SER A 269 -1.67 -13.80 9.48
C SER A 269 -1.80 -14.59 8.19
N GLY A 270 -2.90 -14.40 7.46
CA GLY A 270 -3.18 -15.07 6.18
C GLY A 270 -2.11 -14.81 5.12
N LEU A 271 -1.46 -13.63 5.13
CA LEU A 271 -0.33 -13.37 4.25
C LEU A 271 0.99 -13.82 4.89
N TYR A 272 1.33 -13.32 6.08
CA TYR A 272 2.69 -13.44 6.61
C TYR A 272 3.05 -14.82 7.15
N LEU A 273 2.05 -15.64 7.49
CA LEU A 273 2.25 -16.98 8.07
C LEU A 273 1.81 -18.13 7.14
N ARG A 274 1.41 -17.84 5.89
CA ARG A 274 0.89 -18.84 4.94
C ARG A 274 1.79 -20.03 4.61
N PHE A 275 3.10 -19.86 4.74
CA PHE A 275 4.08 -20.93 4.49
C PHE A 275 4.54 -21.64 5.77
N SER A 276 4.04 -21.22 6.94
CA SER A 276 4.30 -21.96 8.16
C SER A 276 3.54 -23.27 8.06
N GLN A 277 4.25 -24.40 8.10
CA GLN A 277 3.73 -25.78 8.13
C GLN A 277 2.75 -26.05 9.32
N SER A 278 2.51 -25.02 10.13
CA SER A 278 1.67 -24.98 11.31
C SER A 278 0.20 -24.63 11.02
N PHE A 279 -0.11 -24.00 9.87
CA PHE A 279 -1.42 -23.38 9.59
C PHE A 279 -2.44 -24.34 8.97
N ASP A 280 -2.94 -25.29 9.78
CA ASP A 280 -4.30 -25.84 9.62
C ASP A 280 -5.18 -25.21 10.70
N LEU A 281 -5.65 -23.98 10.47
CA LEU A 281 -6.64 -23.34 11.32
C LEU A 281 -7.99 -23.37 10.61
N ASN A 282 -8.69 -24.49 10.78
CA ASN A 282 -10.14 -24.43 10.93
C ASN A 282 -10.42 -23.66 12.24
N LEU A 283 -10.53 -22.34 12.13
CA LEU A 283 -11.14 -21.47 13.15
C LEU A 283 -12.50 -21.01 12.63
#